data_AF-A0A834HEK2-F1
#
_entry.id   AF-A0A834HEK2-F1
#
_cell.length_a   1.000
_cell.length_b   1.000
_cell.length_c   1.000
_cell.angle_alpha   90.00
_cell.angle_beta   90.00
_cell.angle_gamma   90.00
#
_symmetry.space_group_name_H-M   'P 1'
#
loop_
_entity.id
_entity.type
_entity.pdbx_description
1 polymer ?
#
loop_
_entity_poly.entity_id
_entity_poly.type
_entity_poly.pdbx_seq_one_letter_code
_entity_poly.pdbx_strand_id
1 'polypeptide(L)'
;MLCSSSVQLFYSEIAVASGQLKKHYQPRKSEEIVKVKVEGNKVPLYGAGASLAAFNYRFYRVPLRLELDIRSRADLMGKLVRTKYRIRVSCSLVVDSRIDEAIRFKDNSCSYD
;
A
#
# COMPACT_ATOMS: atom_id res chain seq x y z
N MET A 1 -14.36 16.05 2.54
CA MET A 1 -12.93 15.89 2.85
C MET A 1 -12.24 15.45 1.57
N LEU A 2 -11.24 16.19 1.09
CA LEU A 2 -10.55 15.82 -0.15
C LEU A 2 -9.43 14.83 0.19
N CYS A 3 -9.50 13.60 -0.31
CA CYS A 3 -8.56 12.53 -0.01
C CYS A 3 -7.70 12.17 -1.23
N SER A 4 -6.43 11.89 -1.00
CA SER A 4 -5.44 11.47 -1.99
C SER A 4 -4.52 10.46 -1.34
N SER A 5 -4.37 9.28 -1.92
CA SER A 5 -3.56 8.22 -1.32
C SER A 5 -2.53 7.72 -2.33
N SER A 6 -1.32 7.43 -1.86
CA SER A 6 -0.34 6.67 -2.64
C SER A 6 -0.06 5.34 -1.97
N VAL A 7 0.17 4.33 -2.79
CA VAL A 7 0.43 2.96 -2.35
C VAL A 7 1.76 2.54 -2.93
N GLN A 8 2.62 1.96 -2.10
CA GLN A 8 3.90 1.41 -2.52
C GLN A 8 4.06 0.01 -1.96
N LEU A 9 4.66 -0.86 -2.75
CA LEU A 9 4.97 -2.22 -2.36
C LEU A 9 6.49 -2.35 -2.35
N PHE A 10 7.02 -2.83 -1.24
CA PHE A 10 8.44 -2.99 -1.01
C PHE A 10 8.80 -4.46 -0.86
N TYR A 11 9.92 -4.84 -1.45
CA TYR A 11 10.64 -6.06 -1.12
C TYR A 11 11.93 -5.64 -0.42
N SER A 12 12.08 -5.98 0.85
CA SER A 12 13.12 -5.39 1.71
C SER A 12 13.06 -3.85 1.63
N GLU A 13 14.14 -3.18 1.20
CA GLU A 13 14.22 -1.72 1.07
C GLU A 13 13.92 -1.21 -0.36
N ILE A 14 13.54 -2.10 -1.28
CA ILE A 14 13.37 -1.75 -2.70
C ILE A 14 11.89 -1.64 -3.03
N ALA A 15 11.48 -0.49 -3.58
CA ALA A 15 10.14 -0.30 -4.12
C ALA A 15 9.98 -1.12 -5.40
N VAL A 16 9.11 -2.13 -5.35
CA VAL A 16 8.85 -3.05 -6.47
C VAL A 16 7.56 -2.72 -7.21
N ALA A 17 6.61 -2.05 -6.58
CA ALA A 17 5.41 -1.60 -7.24
C ALA A 17 4.88 -0.31 -6.62
N SER A 18 4.15 0.45 -7.41
CA SER A 18 3.48 1.66 -6.93
C SER A 18 2.09 1.79 -7.52
N GLY A 19 1.22 2.45 -6.78
CA GLY A 19 -0.13 2.79 -7.19
C GLY A 19 -0.51 4.14 -6.62
N GLN A 20 -1.39 4.85 -7.31
CA GLN A 20 -1.90 6.12 -6.83
C GLN A 20 -3.41 6.13 -6.92
N LEU A 21 -4.03 6.53 -5.81
CA LEU A 21 -5.46 6.74 -5.77
C LEU A 21 -5.80 8.12 -6.33
N LYS A 22 -6.77 8.14 -7.25
CA LYS A 22 -7.34 9.40 -7.76
C LYS A 22 -7.94 10.20 -6.59
N LYS A 23 -7.73 11.51 -6.65
CA LYS A 23 -8.32 12.44 -5.70
C LYS A 23 -9.84 12.31 -5.75
N HIS A 24 -10.44 12.08 -4.60
CA HIS A 24 -11.89 11.97 -4.46
C HIS A 24 -12.33 12.77 -3.23
N TYR A 25 -13.60 13.15 -3.25
CA TYR A 25 -14.22 13.80 -2.11
C TYR A 25 -14.95 12.76 -1.29
N GLN A 26 -14.51 12.57 -0.05
CA GLN A 26 -15.19 11.72 0.93
C GLN A 26 -16.06 12.60 1.84
N PRO A 27 -17.38 12.35 1.91
CA PRO A 27 -18.27 13.04 2.84
C PRO A 27 -17.88 12.87 4.32
N ARG A 28 -18.46 13.70 5.19
CA ARG A 28 -18.29 13.54 6.64
C ARG A 28 -19.05 12.29 7.11
N LYS A 29 -18.42 11.52 8.00
CA LYS A 29 -18.98 10.27 8.57
C LYS A 29 -19.37 9.23 7.51
N SER A 30 -18.66 9.17 6.40
CA SER A 30 -18.84 8.12 5.39
C SER A 30 -17.64 7.19 5.35
N GLU A 31 -17.91 5.93 5.06
CA GLU A 31 -16.91 4.92 4.74
C GLU A 31 -17.00 4.59 3.24
N GLU A 32 -15.86 4.47 2.58
CA GLU A 32 -15.79 4.16 1.15
C GLU A 32 -14.70 3.11 0.92
N ILE A 33 -15.06 2.03 0.22
CA ILE A 33 -14.09 1.02 -0.22
C ILE A 33 -13.50 1.49 -1.53
N VAL A 34 -12.18 1.66 -1.56
CA VAL A 34 -11.49 2.18 -2.73
C VAL A 34 -10.55 1.15 -3.33
N LYS A 35 -10.59 1.03 -4.66
CA LYS A 35 -9.72 0.13 -5.43
C LYS A 35 -8.58 0.91 -6.05
N VAL A 36 -7.35 0.45 -5.82
CA VAL A 36 -6.14 1.04 -6.40
C VAL A 36 -5.38 -0.03 -7.18
N LYS A 37 -5.05 0.26 -8.44
CA LYS A 37 -4.15 -0.58 -9.22
C LYS A 37 -2.72 -0.30 -8.78
N VAL A 38 -2.02 -1.34 -8.35
CA VAL A 38 -0.60 -1.29 -7.95
C VAL A 38 0.18 -2.08 -8.99
N GLU A 39 1.14 -1.44 -9.64
CA GLU A 39 1.90 -2.03 -10.75
C GLU A 39 3.39 -1.76 -10.57
N GLY A 40 4.20 -2.78 -10.86
CA GLY A 40 5.65 -2.70 -10.88
C GLY A 40 6.14 -2.57 -12.31
N ASN A 41 6.96 -1.56 -12.59
CA ASN A 41 7.56 -1.36 -13.91
C ASN A 41 9.08 -1.25 -13.76
N LYS A 42 9.83 -2.00 -14.58
CA LYS A 42 11.30 -2.07 -14.55
C LYS A 42 11.86 -2.33 -13.14
N VAL A 43 11.25 -3.27 -12.43
CA VAL A 43 11.66 -3.62 -11.06
C VAL A 43 13.09 -4.15 -11.08
N PRO A 44 14.04 -3.49 -10.39
CA PRO A 44 15.42 -3.94 -10.37
C PRO A 44 15.51 -5.29 -9.64
N LEU A 45 15.95 -6.32 -10.35
CA LEU A 45 16.13 -7.67 -9.78
C LEU A 45 17.55 -7.90 -9.23
N TYR A 46 18.48 -6.97 -9.51
CA TYR A 46 19.85 -7.06 -9.02
C TYR A 46 19.87 -6.91 -7.49
N GLY A 47 20.66 -7.72 -6.80
CA GLY A 47 20.75 -7.75 -5.33
C GLY A 47 19.59 -8.47 -4.64
N ALA A 48 18.34 -8.25 -5.06
CA ALA A 48 17.15 -8.91 -4.49
C ALA A 48 17.00 -10.38 -4.93
N GLY A 49 17.43 -10.74 -6.14
CA GLY A 49 17.25 -12.08 -6.70
C GLY A 49 17.95 -13.21 -5.94
N ALA A 50 19.03 -12.93 -5.20
CA ALA A 50 19.78 -13.94 -4.46
C ALA A 50 18.94 -14.59 -3.33
N SER A 51 18.10 -13.80 -2.65
CA SER A 51 17.17 -14.33 -1.65
C SER A 51 15.98 -15.04 -2.28
N LEU A 52 15.54 -14.66 -3.48
CA LEU A 52 14.47 -15.37 -4.19
C LEU A 52 14.93 -16.74 -4.73
N ALA A 53 16.20 -16.86 -5.17
CA ALA A 53 16.76 -18.11 -5.69
C ALA A 53 16.92 -19.21 -4.62
N ALA A 54 16.95 -18.85 -3.33
CA ALA A 54 17.07 -19.78 -2.22
C ALA A 54 15.75 -20.49 -1.87
N PHE A 55 14.61 -20.06 -2.42
CA PHE A 55 13.34 -20.74 -2.22
C PHE A 55 13.29 -22.01 -3.09
N ASN A 56 13.14 -23.16 -2.45
CA ASN A 56 13.04 -24.47 -3.09
C ASN A 56 12.21 -24.42 -4.38
N TYR A 57 12.74 -25.01 -5.47
CA TYR A 57 12.25 -25.06 -6.86
C TYR A 57 10.75 -25.40 -7.07
N ARG A 58 10.00 -25.74 -6.03
CA ARG A 58 8.56 -26.02 -6.12
C ARG A 58 7.67 -24.85 -5.69
N PHE A 59 8.07 -23.99 -4.73
CA PHE A 59 7.21 -22.91 -4.19
C PHE A 59 8.03 -21.71 -3.73
N TYR A 60 7.73 -20.51 -4.25
CA TYR A 60 8.37 -19.26 -3.85
C TYR A 60 7.45 -18.46 -2.92
N ARG A 61 7.98 -18.05 -1.76
CA ARG A 61 7.30 -17.17 -0.80
C ARG A 61 8.07 -15.86 -0.69
N VAL A 62 7.47 -14.78 -1.15
CA VAL A 62 8.10 -13.46 -1.18
C VAL A 62 7.49 -12.59 -0.09
N PRO A 63 8.23 -12.30 1.00
CA PRO A 63 7.78 -11.34 1.99
C PRO A 63 7.83 -9.93 1.39
N LEU A 64 6.73 -9.21 1.48
CA LEU A 64 6.57 -7.85 0.98
C LEU A 64 6.01 -6.95 2.07
N ARG A 65 6.23 -5.65 1.92
CA ARG A 65 5.72 -4.61 2.80
C ARG A 65 4.92 -3.62 1.99
N LEU A 66 3.64 -3.49 2.31
CA LEU A 66 2.74 -2.52 1.69
C LEU A 66 2.76 -1.23 2.52
N GLU A 67 3.11 -0.12 1.90
CA GLU A 67 2.98 1.21 2.49
C GLU A 67 1.84 1.98 1.82
N LEU A 68 0.95 2.53 2.64
CA LEU A 68 -0.14 3.42 2.22
C LEU A 68 0.10 4.80 2.85
N ASP A 69 0.19 5.83 2.03
CA ASP A 69 0.28 7.23 2.48
C ASP A 69 -1.00 7.95 2.10
N ILE A 70 -1.88 8.12 3.08
CA ILE A 70 -3.21 8.71 2.94
C ILE A 70 -3.13 10.17 3.33
N ARG A 71 -3.42 11.07 2.39
CA ARG A 71 -3.40 12.52 2.59
C ARG A 71 -4.79 13.07 2.41
N SER A 72 -5.28 13.76 3.42
CA SER A 72 -6.62 14.32 3.39
C SER A 72 -6.64 15.78 3.81
N ARG A 73 -7.61 16.53 3.28
CA ARG A 73 -7.78 17.95 3.56
C ARG A 73 -9.23 18.24 3.86
N ALA A 74 -9.48 18.93 4.97
CA ALA A 74 -10.83 19.28 5.41
C ALA A 74 -10.88 20.72 5.91
N ASP A 75 -11.97 21.39 5.55
CA ASP A 75 -12.31 22.74 5.95
C ASP A 75 -13.23 22.63 7.17
N LEU A 76 -12.74 23.02 8.36
CA LEU A 76 -13.47 22.82 9.62
C LEU A 76 -14.45 23.95 9.93
N MET A 77 -14.17 25.16 9.43
CA MET A 77 -14.92 26.41 9.65
C MET A 77 -15.03 27.18 8.34
N GLY A 78 -15.75 26.61 7.36
CA GLY A 78 -15.73 27.11 5.99
C GLY A 78 -14.30 27.18 5.45
N LYS A 79 -14.00 28.13 4.57
CA LYS A 79 -12.64 28.29 4.00
C LYS A 79 -11.61 28.90 4.96
N LEU A 80 -12.01 29.24 6.18
CA LEU A 80 -11.15 29.97 7.14
C LEU A 80 -10.12 29.06 7.80
N VAL A 81 -10.53 27.84 8.17
CA VAL A 81 -9.65 26.87 8.84
C VAL A 81 -9.55 25.60 8.01
N ARG A 82 -8.42 25.47 7.31
CA ARG A 82 -8.12 24.31 6.47
C ARG A 82 -7.10 23.41 7.16
N THR A 83 -7.55 22.23 7.54
CA THR A 83 -6.71 21.18 8.14
C THR A 83 -6.20 20.20 7.09
N LYS A 84 -5.01 19.67 7.35
CA LYS A 84 -4.39 18.62 6.54
C LYS A 84 -4.09 17.46 7.49
N TYR A 85 -4.50 16.26 7.11
CA TYR A 85 -4.14 15.04 7.81
C TYR A 85 -3.32 14.17 6.88
N ARG A 86 -2.35 13.46 7.46
CA ARG A 86 -1.54 12.47 6.78
C ARG A 86 -1.47 11.27 7.69
N ILE A 87 -1.83 10.10 7.17
CA ILE A 87 -1.75 8.83 7.87
C ILE A 87 -0.89 7.92 7.01
N ARG A 88 0.09 7.28 7.63
CA ARG A 88 0.94 6.28 6.99
C ARG A 88 0.60 4.93 7.58
N VAL A 89 0.21 3.98 6.74
CA VAL A 89 -0.06 2.60 7.14
C VAL A 89 1.00 1.70 6.52
N SER A 90 1.64 0.87 7.33
CA SER A 90 2.61 -0.14 6.88
C SER A 90 2.11 -1.53 7.24
N CYS A 91 1.92 -2.38 6.24
CA CYS A 91 1.45 -3.76 6.39
C CYS A 91 2.49 -4.77 5.89
N SER A 92 2.78 -5.81 6.67
CA SER A 92 3.58 -6.95 6.22
C SER A 92 2.68 -8.00 5.55
N LEU A 93 3.07 -8.49 4.38
CA LEU A 93 2.40 -9.60 3.70
C LEU A 93 3.40 -10.58 3.09
N VAL A 94 2.95 -11.79 2.76
CA VAL A 94 3.76 -12.79 2.07
C VAL A 94 2.97 -13.29 0.87
N VAL A 95 3.56 -13.15 -0.33
CA VAL A 95 2.99 -13.67 -1.58
C VAL A 95 3.58 -15.05 -1.86
N ASP A 96 2.72 -16.04 -2.08
CA ASP A 96 3.11 -17.41 -2.44
C ASP A 96 2.67 -17.69 -3.89
N SER A 97 3.42 -18.52 -4.61
CA SER A 97 3.20 -18.88 -6.00
C SER A 97 1.88 -19.62 -6.27
N ARG A 98 1.21 -20.09 -5.22
CA ARG A 98 -0.07 -20.80 -5.28
C ARG A 98 -1.29 -19.90 -5.03
N ILE A 99 -1.07 -18.62 -4.73
CA ILE A 99 -2.16 -17.71 -4.39
C ILE A 99 -2.78 -17.18 -5.68
N ASP A 100 -3.89 -17.79 -6.09
CA ASP A 100 -4.79 -17.25 -7.10
C ASP A 100 -5.90 -16.37 -6.48
N GLU A 101 -5.97 -16.31 -5.14
CA GLU A 101 -7.00 -15.60 -4.39
C GLU A 101 -6.53 -14.25 -3.83
N ALA A 102 -7.48 -13.40 -3.42
CA ALA A 102 -7.17 -12.13 -2.80
C ALA A 102 -6.45 -12.31 -1.44
N ILE A 103 -5.30 -11.66 -1.27
CA ILE A 103 -4.56 -11.67 0.00
C ILE A 103 -5.34 -10.89 1.05
N ARG A 104 -5.75 -11.59 2.11
CA ARG A 104 -6.38 -10.98 3.28
C ARG A 104 -5.31 -10.65 4.32
N PHE A 105 -5.24 -9.38 4.72
CA PHE A 105 -4.38 -8.94 5.80
C PHE A 105 -4.94 -9.44 7.14
N LYS A 106 -4.06 -9.94 8.01
CA LYS A 106 -4.42 -10.29 9.40
C LYS A 106 -4.47 -9.01 10.24
N ASP A 107 -5.26 -9.01 11.31
CA ASP A 107 -5.51 -7.82 12.14
C ASP A 107 -4.22 -7.16 12.66
N ASN A 108 -3.19 -7.95 12.99
CA ASN A 108 -1.90 -7.44 13.51
C ASN A 108 -0.82 -7.26 12.44
N SER A 109 -1.16 -7.38 11.16
CA SER A 109 -0.17 -7.26 10.08
C SER A 109 0.12 -5.81 9.70
N CYS A 110 -0.70 -4.86 10.14
CA CYS A 110 -0.62 -3.44 9.79
C CYS A 110 -0.35 -2.57 11.02
N SER A 111 0.45 -1.53 10.82
CA SER A 111 0.72 -0.45 11.78
C SER A 111 0.39 0.90 11.13
N TYR A 112 -0.02 1.88 11.91
CA TYR A 112 -0.35 3.22 11.43
C TYR A 112 0.31 4.31 12.29
N ASP A 113 0.71 5.41 11.64
CA ASP A 113 1.27 6.64 12.22
C ASP A 113 0.61 7.88 11.58
#